data_AF-A0A3D5BX99-F1
#
_entry.id   AF-A0A3D5BX99-F1
#
_cell.length_a   1.000
_cell.length_b   1.000
_cell.length_c   1.000
_cell.angle_alpha   90.00
_cell.angle_beta   90.00
_cell.angle_gamma   90.00
#
_symmetry.space_group_name_H-M   'P 1'
#
loop_
_entity.id
_entity.type
_entity.pdbx_description
1 polymer ?
#
loop_
_entity_poly.entity_id
_entity_poly.type
_entity_poly.pdbx_seq_one_letter_code
_entity_poly.pdbx_strand_id
1 'polypeptide(L)' 'MKNRLILASLAVVLLFVFLPAVLAQNENKLDYGKELILDSDLDGLTDLGEKQIYKTEPMNQDSDGDGFLDGVEVIGNTDP' A
#
# COMPACT_ATOMS: atom_id res chain seq x y z
N MET A 1 -42.82 -36.09 -8.06
CA MET A 1 -41.89 -35.62 -6.99
C MET A 1 -40.42 -35.86 -7.33
N LYS A 2 -40.05 -37.01 -7.91
CA LYS A 2 -38.65 -37.37 -8.25
C LYS A 2 -37.92 -36.37 -9.18
N ASN A 3 -38.58 -35.83 -10.20
CA ASN A 3 -37.94 -34.90 -11.16
C ASN A 3 -37.61 -33.54 -10.54
N ARG A 4 -38.41 -33.08 -9.57
CA ARG A 4 -38.14 -31.85 -8.81
C ARG A 4 -36.93 -32.00 -7.88
N LEU A 5 -36.76 -33.20 -7.30
CA LEU A 5 -35.58 -33.55 -6.49
C LEU A 5 -34.31 -33.58 -7.33
N ILE A 6 -34.35 -34.16 -8.54
CA ILE A 6 -33.18 -34.21 -9.44
C ILE A 6 -32.76 -32.79 -9.87
N LEU A 7 -33.74 -31.95 -10.24
CA LEU A 7 -33.48 -30.55 -10.61
C LEU A 7 -32.90 -29.73 -9.44
N ALA A 8 -33.42 -29.93 -8.22
CA ALA A 8 -32.89 -29.29 -7.03
C ALA A 8 -31.45 -29.76 -6.72
N SER A 9 -31.17 -31.07 -6.82
CA SER A 9 -29.82 -31.61 -6.63
C SER A 9 -28.84 -31.10 -7.69
N LEU A 10 -29.25 -31.00 -8.95
CA LEU A 10 -28.43 -30.46 -10.03
C LEU A 10 -28.13 -28.97 -9.81
N ALA A 11 -29.14 -28.19 -9.40
CA ALA A 11 -28.95 -26.78 -9.06
C ALA A 11 -27.98 -26.59 -7.89
N VAL A 12 -28.07 -27.42 -6.85
CA VAL A 12 -27.13 -27.38 -5.70
C VAL A 12 -25.71 -27.74 -6.14
N VAL A 13 -25.53 -28.79 -6.95
CA VAL A 13 -24.21 -29.16 -7.49
C VAL A 13 -23.62 -28.05 -8.35
N LEU A 14 -24.42 -27.43 -9.23
CA LEU A 14 -23.97 -26.29 -10.02
C LEU A 14 -23.60 -25.10 -9.13
N LEU A 15 -24.35 -24.86 -8.06
CA LEU A 15 -24.05 -23.81 -7.10
C LEU A 15 -22.69 -24.05 -6.43
N PHE A 16 -22.38 -25.26 -5.98
CA PHE A 16 -21.10 -25.59 -5.34
C PHE A 16 -19.91 -25.66 -6.32
N VAL A 17 -20.13 -26.03 -7.59
CA VAL A 17 -19.08 -26.07 -8.62
C VAL A 17 -18.73 -24.67 -9.12
N PHE A 18 -19.72 -23.76 -9.21
CA PHE A 18 -19.54 -22.43 -9.77
C PHE A 18 -19.42 -21.29 -8.73
N LEU A 19 -19.79 -21.49 -7.45
CA LEU A 19 -19.55 -20.50 -6.38
C LEU A 19 -18.10 -20.09 -6.17
N PRO A 20 -17.11 -21.02 -6.11
CA PRO A 20 -15.76 -20.65 -5.73
C PRO A 20 -15.11 -19.68 -6.74
N ALA A 21 -15.51 -19.74 -8.02
CA ALA A 21 -15.02 -18.82 -9.05
C ALA A 21 -15.60 -17.40 -8.90
N VAL A 22 -16.80 -17.23 -8.34
CA VAL A 22 -17.43 -15.92 -8.07
C VAL A 22 -16.87 -15.28 -6.79
N LEU A 23 -16.41 -16.10 -5.85
CA LEU A 23 -15.81 -15.64 -4.59
C LEU A 23 -14.30 -15.40 -4.67
N ALA A 24 -13.66 -15.75 -5.78
CA ALA A 24 -12.31 -15.32 -6.07
C ALA A 24 -12.34 -13.80 -6.29
N GLN A 25 -12.29 -13.05 -5.19
CA GLN A 25 -12.15 -11.61 -5.20
C GLN A 25 -10.95 -11.27 -6.06
N ASN A 26 -11.17 -10.37 -7.02
CA ASN A 26 -10.10 -9.70 -7.72
C ASN A 26 -9.28 -8.94 -6.67
N GLU A 27 -8.16 -9.54 -6.27
CA GLU A 27 -7.17 -8.87 -5.43
C GLU A 27 -6.38 -7.91 -6.30
N ASN A 28 -7.04 -6.83 -6.73
CA ASN A 28 -6.38 -5.57 -7.09
C ASN A 28 -5.79 -4.99 -5.79
N LYS A 29 -4.86 -5.72 -5.18
CA LYS A 29 -4.00 -5.18 -4.14
C LYS A 29 -3.05 -4.25 -4.86
N LEU A 30 -3.27 -2.96 -4.69
CA LEU A 30 -2.31 -1.95 -5.15
C LEU A 30 -0.99 -2.23 -4.42
N ASP A 31 -0.07 -2.88 -5.11
CA ASP A 31 1.30 -3.06 -4.67
C ASP A 31 2.01 -1.72 -4.90
N TYR A 32 1.91 -0.84 -3.91
CA TYR A 32 2.54 0.48 -3.96
C TYR A 32 4.07 0.41 -4.01
N GLY A 33 4.67 -0.79 -3.90
CA GLY A 33 6.09 -0.92 -3.61
C GLY A 33 6.33 -0.37 -2.21
N LYS A 34 6.80 -1.22 -1.29
CA LYS A 34 7.12 -0.88 0.11
C LYS A 34 7.96 0.42 0.27
N GLU A 35 8.64 0.84 -0.80
CA GLU A 35 9.60 1.93 -0.86
C GLU A 35 8.98 3.33 -1.06
N LEU A 36 7.76 3.46 -1.61
CA LEU A 36 7.18 4.80 -1.90
C LEU A 36 6.67 5.56 -0.65
N ILE A 37 6.56 4.88 0.49
CA ILE A 37 5.99 5.41 1.74
C ILE A 37 6.86 5.11 2.97
N LEU A 38 8.09 4.63 2.76
CA LEU A 38 9.05 4.50 3.86
C LEU A 38 9.59 5.88 4.20
N ASP A 39 9.60 6.18 5.50
CA ASP A 39 10.18 7.34 6.15
C ASP A 39 10.98 6.75 7.33
N SER A 40 12.29 6.64 7.15
CA SER A 40 13.14 5.80 8.01
C SER A 40 13.64 6.52 9.26
N ASP A 41 13.73 7.84 9.25
CA ASP A 41 14.13 8.68 10.39
C ASP A 41 12.99 9.49 11.01
N LEU A 42 11.80 9.46 10.40
CA LEU A 42 10.53 9.99 10.93
C LEU A 42 10.50 11.51 11.02
N ASP A 43 11.17 12.20 10.09
CA ASP A 43 11.24 13.66 10.02
C ASP A 43 10.04 14.29 9.26
N GLY A 44 9.26 13.46 8.54
CA GLY A 44 8.11 13.86 7.73
C GLY A 44 8.35 13.84 6.21
N LEU A 45 9.52 13.41 5.74
CA LEU A 45 9.85 13.14 4.34
C LEU A 45 9.92 11.63 4.09
N THR A 46 9.66 11.20 2.86
CA THR A 46 9.88 9.78 2.51
C THR A 46 11.32 9.59 2.06
N ASP A 47 11.91 8.41 2.32
CA ASP A 47 13.29 8.07 1.91
C ASP A 47 13.55 8.37 0.42
N LEU A 48 12.53 8.17 -0.41
CA LEU A 48 12.59 8.45 -1.84
C LEU A 48 12.53 9.95 -2.12
N GLY A 49 11.66 10.68 -1.43
CA GLY A 49 11.54 12.14 -1.52
C GLY A 49 12.83 12.84 -1.14
N GLU A 50 13.43 12.44 -0.04
CA GLU A 50 14.74 12.90 0.42
C GLU A 50 15.82 12.72 -0.65
N LYS A 51 16.01 11.49 -1.14
CA LYS A 51 17.02 11.21 -2.19
C LYS A 51 16.76 11.93 -3.51
N GLN A 52 15.50 11.98 -3.96
CA GLN A 52 15.16 12.43 -5.31
C GLN A 52 14.91 13.92 -5.40
N ILE A 53 14.27 14.51 -4.40
CA ILE A 53 13.73 15.87 -4.42
C ILE A 53 14.58 16.80 -3.56
N TYR A 54 14.73 16.48 -2.27
CA TYR A 54 15.27 17.42 -1.28
C TYR A 54 16.79 17.34 -1.10
N LYS A 55 17.41 16.21 -1.46
CA LYS A 55 18.85 15.93 -1.34
C LYS A 55 19.37 15.82 0.10
N THR A 56 18.49 15.36 0.99
CA THR A 56 18.76 15.02 2.38
C THR A 56 19.11 13.54 2.56
N GLU A 57 19.48 13.14 3.77
CA GLU A 57 19.91 11.80 4.14
C GLU A 57 18.79 10.97 4.83
N PRO A 58 18.28 9.87 4.22
CA PRO A 58 17.12 9.14 4.75
C PRO A 58 17.22 8.42 6.09
N MET A 59 18.33 8.58 6.79
CA MET A 59 18.56 7.96 8.09
C MET A 59 19.02 9.01 9.11
N ASN A 60 18.90 10.28 8.76
CA ASN A 60 19.36 11.41 9.52
C ASN A 60 18.35 12.55 9.42
N GLN A 61 17.59 12.73 10.50
CA GLN A 61 16.50 13.69 10.60
C GLN A 61 16.93 15.18 10.49
N ASP A 62 18.22 15.49 10.41
CA ASP A 62 18.85 16.82 10.41
C ASP A 62 20.13 16.74 9.56
N SER A 63 19.97 16.88 8.23
CA SER A 63 21.01 16.58 7.24
C SER A 63 22.09 17.64 7.17
N ASP A 64 21.75 18.91 7.34
CA ASP A 64 22.72 20.02 7.40
C ASP A 64 23.37 20.20 8.78
N GLY A 65 22.76 19.65 9.83
CA GLY A 65 23.27 19.61 11.20
C GLY A 65 23.05 20.89 11.99
N ASP A 66 22.08 21.72 11.63
CA ASP A 66 21.78 22.99 12.30
C ASP A 66 20.82 22.86 13.50
N GLY A 67 20.19 21.69 13.65
CA GLY A 67 19.29 21.34 14.75
C GLY A 67 17.80 21.46 14.42
N PHE A 68 17.43 21.73 13.17
CA PHE A 68 16.05 21.59 12.68
C PHE A 68 15.86 20.25 11.95
N LEU A 69 14.59 19.85 11.77
CA LEU A 69 14.28 18.61 11.05
C LEU A 69 14.12 18.91 9.56
N ASP A 70 14.69 18.10 8.67
CA ASP A 70 14.64 18.34 7.23
C ASP A 70 13.19 18.56 6.73
N GLY A 71 12.25 17.73 7.19
CA GLY A 71 10.82 17.88 6.89
C GLY A 71 10.20 19.21 7.37
N VAL A 72 10.65 19.75 8.51
CA VAL A 72 10.23 21.08 8.99
C VAL A 72 10.83 22.19 8.12
N GLU A 73 12.08 22.03 7.72
CA GLU A 73 12.82 23.00 6.91
C GLU A 73 12.32 23.09 5.48
N VAL A 74 11.98 21.96 4.86
CA VAL A 74 11.29 21.90 3.57
C VAL A 74 9.97 22.68 3.60
N ILE A 75 9.20 22.58 4.70
CA ILE A 75 7.97 23.37 4.88
C ILE A 75 8.30 24.85 5.07
N GLY A 76 9.37 25.14 5.80
CA GLY A 76 9.88 26.49 6.08
C GLY A 76 10.54 27.18 4.89
N ASN A 77 10.89 26.42 3.83
CA ASN A 77 11.82 26.85 2.78
C ASN A 77 13.18 27.31 3.34
N THR A 78 13.74 26.59 4.30
CA THR A 78 15.12 26.74 4.81
C THR A 78 16.05 25.70 4.17
N ASP A 79 17.26 25.49 4.71
CA ASP A 79 18.30 24.60 4.16
C ASP A 79 18.30 23.28 4.95
N PRO A 80 17.64 22.21 4.44
CA PRO A 80 17.58 20.92 5.12
C PRO A 80 18.87 20.10 4.94
#